data_AF-A0A0Q6Z784-F1
#
_entry.id   AF-A0A0Q6Z784-F1
#
_cell.length_a   1.000
_cell.length_b   1.000
_cell.length_c   1.000
_cell.angle_alpha   90.00
_cell.angle_beta   90.00
_cell.angle_gamma   90.00
#
_symmetry.space_group_name_H-M   'P 1'
#
loop_
_entity.id
_entity.type
_entity.pdbx_description
1 polymer ?
#
loop_
_entity_poly.entity_id
_entity_poly.type
_entity_poly.pdbx_seq_one_letter_code
_entity_poly.pdbx_strand_id
1 'polypeptide(L)'
;MAIGRLSDRIDRRVVLFAILIGAAVTGVALWLFAATGTLMLVFGFAFGALALPGYSLAAAHAYDKTPASNMVATAATVLLANGVGSVIGPLIATVFITPERPRGLFLFTALVEAALAAYVFYRTRVQAASEAVDKTSFDLATTAPIGGVVMSETLDPDDPSVAVPEGFVKQDEEA
;
A
#
# COMPACT_ATOMS: atom_id res chain seq x y z
N MET A 1 20.58 -4.86 5.57
CA MET A 1 20.56 -4.23 4.23
C MET A 1 19.88 -5.07 3.12
N ALA A 2 19.71 -6.39 3.24
CA ALA A 2 19.12 -7.21 2.17
C ALA A 2 17.58 -7.23 2.09
N ILE A 3 16.86 -7.08 3.22
CA ILE A 3 15.38 -7.16 3.25
C ILE A 3 14.71 -5.88 2.69
N GLY A 4 15.29 -4.71 2.94
CA GLY A 4 14.72 -3.42 2.49
C GLY A 4 14.69 -3.24 0.97
N ARG A 5 15.70 -3.76 0.24
CA ARG A 5 15.77 -3.66 -1.23
C ARG A 5 14.90 -4.68 -1.97
N LEU A 6 14.48 -5.76 -1.30
CA LEU A 6 13.54 -6.73 -1.85
C LEU A 6 12.10 -6.19 -1.72
N SER A 7 11.77 -5.53 -0.60
CA SER A 7 10.47 -4.88 -0.40
C SER A 7 10.20 -3.76 -1.40
N ASP A 8 11.23 -3.02 -1.82
CA ASP A 8 11.08 -1.90 -2.77
C ASP A 8 10.94 -2.36 -4.24
N ARG A 9 11.09 -3.68 -4.50
CA ARG A 9 11.13 -4.27 -5.85
C ARG A 9 9.94 -5.15 -6.21
N ILE A 10 9.08 -5.52 -5.26
CA ILE A 10 7.88 -6.25 -5.65
C ILE A 10 6.90 -5.24 -6.20
N ASP A 11 6.77 -5.22 -7.54
CA ASP A 11 5.77 -4.42 -8.23
C ASP A 11 4.42 -4.68 -7.54
N ARG A 12 3.81 -3.62 -6.95
CA ARG A 12 2.54 -3.72 -6.20
C ARG A 12 1.46 -4.40 -7.03
N ARG A 13 1.55 -4.34 -8.37
CA ARG A 13 0.66 -5.04 -9.31
C ARG A 13 0.81 -6.56 -9.23
N VAL A 14 2.02 -7.08 -9.05
CA VAL A 14 2.30 -8.52 -8.92
C VAL A 14 1.78 -9.03 -7.58
N VAL A 15 1.98 -8.28 -6.49
CA VAL A 15 1.40 -8.63 -5.18
C VAL A 15 -0.12 -8.66 -5.27
N LEU A 16 -0.72 -7.62 -5.86
CA LEU A 16 -2.17 -7.53 -6.03
C LEU A 16 -2.71 -8.70 -6.86
N PHE A 17 -2.06 -9.01 -7.97
CA PHE A 17 -2.44 -10.17 -8.79
C PHE A 17 -2.33 -11.49 -8.02
N ALA A 18 -1.24 -11.69 -7.27
CA ALA A 18 -1.02 -12.92 -6.50
C ALA A 18 -2.08 -13.12 -5.40
N ILE A 19 -2.42 -12.06 -4.65
CA ILE A 19 -3.46 -12.17 -3.61
C ILE A 19 -4.84 -12.42 -4.21
N LEU A 20 -5.16 -11.80 -5.36
CA LEU A 20 -6.45 -12.00 -6.04
C LEU A 20 -6.60 -13.43 -6.56
N ILE A 21 -5.56 -13.97 -7.19
CA ILE A 21 -5.56 -15.36 -7.64
C ILE A 21 -5.61 -16.33 -6.44
N GLY A 22 -4.86 -16.06 -5.38
CA GLY A 22 -4.89 -16.87 -4.17
C GLY A 22 -6.28 -16.88 -3.53
N ALA A 23 -6.90 -15.72 -3.40
CA ALA A 23 -8.26 -15.59 -2.88
C ALA A 23 -9.27 -16.34 -3.78
N ALA A 24 -9.16 -16.20 -5.10
CA ALA A 24 -10.02 -16.93 -6.03
C ALA A 24 -9.86 -18.45 -5.92
N VAL A 25 -8.62 -18.95 -5.83
CA VAL A 25 -8.33 -20.39 -5.67
C VAL A 25 -8.89 -20.92 -4.35
N THR A 26 -8.70 -20.19 -3.26
CA THR A 26 -9.23 -20.59 -1.94
C THR A 26 -10.76 -20.50 -1.88
N GLY A 27 -11.38 -19.53 -2.55
CA GLY A 27 -12.83 -19.42 -2.72
C GLY A 27 -13.41 -20.56 -3.55
N VAL A 28 -12.76 -20.95 -4.65
CA VAL A 28 -13.11 -22.14 -5.43
C VAL A 28 -12.96 -23.41 -4.58
N ALA A 29 -11.92 -23.52 -3.76
CA ALA A 29 -11.75 -24.66 -2.86
C ALA A 29 -12.89 -24.74 -1.82
N LEU A 30 -13.25 -23.62 -1.19
CA LEU A 30 -14.41 -23.53 -0.27
C LEU A 30 -15.70 -23.94 -0.97
N TRP A 31 -15.90 -23.48 -2.21
CA TRP A 31 -17.07 -23.86 -3.00
C TRP A 31 -17.06 -25.35 -3.36
N LEU A 32 -15.98 -25.89 -3.94
CA LEU A 32 -15.89 -27.29 -4.41
C LEU A 32 -16.01 -28.31 -3.27
N PHE A 33 -15.29 -28.11 -2.17
CA PHE A 33 -15.18 -29.13 -1.11
C PHE A 33 -16.32 -29.11 -0.10
N ALA A 34 -17.27 -28.18 -0.19
CA ALA A 34 -18.33 -28.04 0.81
C ALA A 34 -17.74 -27.88 2.20
N ALA A 35 -16.68 -27.07 2.30
CA ALA A 35 -15.81 -27.10 3.47
C ALA A 35 -16.63 -26.94 4.75
N THR A 36 -16.50 -27.92 5.65
CA THR A 36 -17.14 -27.97 6.96
C THR A 36 -16.08 -28.31 8.02
N GLY A 37 -16.36 -27.97 9.28
CA GLY A 37 -15.45 -28.23 10.40
C GLY A 37 -14.05 -27.65 10.16
N THR A 38 -13.02 -28.48 10.34
CA THR A 38 -11.61 -28.07 10.19
C THR A 38 -11.28 -27.55 8.79
N LEU A 39 -11.87 -28.13 7.73
CA LEU A 39 -11.59 -27.71 6.36
C LEU A 39 -12.07 -26.29 6.08
N MET A 40 -13.21 -25.91 6.69
CA MET A 40 -13.74 -24.55 6.64
C MET A 40 -12.81 -23.57 7.35
N LEU A 41 -12.23 -23.97 8.49
CA LEU A 41 -11.29 -23.12 9.22
C LEU A 41 -10.01 -22.88 8.42
N VAL A 42 -9.43 -23.92 7.83
CA VAL A 42 -8.19 -23.82 7.05
C VAL A 42 -8.38 -22.97 5.81
N PHE A 43 -9.38 -23.30 4.97
CA PHE A 43 -9.61 -22.55 3.74
C PHE A 43 -10.26 -21.19 4.00
N GLY A 44 -11.11 -21.05 5.01
CA GLY A 44 -11.70 -19.77 5.40
C GLY A 44 -10.65 -18.81 5.94
N PHE A 45 -9.68 -19.30 6.73
CA PHE A 45 -8.53 -18.51 7.14
C PHE A 45 -7.69 -18.07 5.94
N ALA A 46 -7.36 -18.99 5.04
CA ALA A 46 -6.58 -18.66 3.84
C ALA A 46 -7.32 -17.65 2.95
N PHE A 47 -8.62 -17.84 2.73
CA PHE A 47 -9.46 -16.93 1.97
C PHE A 47 -9.51 -15.55 2.62
N GLY A 48 -9.79 -15.45 3.92
CA GLY A 48 -9.81 -14.18 4.63
C GLY A 48 -8.47 -13.46 4.60
N ALA A 49 -7.36 -14.18 4.79
CA ALA A 49 -6.01 -13.62 4.73
C ALA A 49 -5.67 -13.03 3.35
N LEU A 50 -6.23 -13.57 2.28
CA LEU A 50 -5.97 -13.13 0.90
C LEU A 50 -6.97 -12.08 0.40
N ALA A 51 -8.23 -12.17 0.81
CA ALA A 51 -9.30 -11.27 0.36
C ALA A 51 -9.26 -9.90 1.09
N LEU A 52 -8.95 -9.87 2.39
CA LEU A 52 -9.00 -8.64 3.19
C LEU A 52 -8.00 -7.55 2.74
N PRO A 53 -6.75 -7.85 2.35
CA PRO A 53 -5.79 -6.84 1.90
C PRO A 53 -6.11 -6.23 0.53
N GLY A 54 -7.07 -6.76 -0.22
CA GLY A 54 -7.36 -6.33 -1.60
C GLY A 54 -7.67 -4.84 -1.73
N TYR A 55 -8.53 -4.32 -0.84
CA TYR A 55 -8.89 -2.89 -0.85
C TYR A 55 -7.71 -1.99 -0.51
N SER A 56 -6.97 -2.29 0.56
CA SER A 56 -5.84 -1.44 0.99
C SER A 56 -4.72 -1.43 -0.05
N LEU A 57 -4.47 -2.55 -0.71
CA LEU A 57 -3.45 -2.64 -1.77
C LEU A 57 -3.89 -1.90 -3.04
N ALA A 58 -5.17 -1.98 -3.43
CA ALA A 58 -5.72 -1.23 -4.54
C ALA A 58 -5.73 0.29 -4.26
N ALA A 59 -6.12 0.70 -3.05
CA ALA A 59 -6.10 2.10 -2.63
C ALA A 59 -4.67 2.65 -2.59
N ALA A 60 -3.72 1.91 -2.01
CA ALA A 60 -2.31 2.29 -2.01
C ALA A 60 -1.77 2.46 -3.45
N HIS A 61 -2.13 1.54 -4.37
CA HIS A 61 -1.76 1.66 -5.77
C HIS A 61 -2.33 2.92 -6.45
N ALA A 62 -3.53 3.34 -6.08
CA ALA A 62 -4.11 4.59 -6.57
C ALA A 62 -3.37 5.80 -5.99
N TYR A 63 -3.10 5.79 -4.68
CA TYR A 63 -2.42 6.89 -4.00
C TYR A 63 -0.98 7.11 -4.48
N ASP A 64 -0.24 6.04 -4.78
CA ASP A 64 1.12 6.14 -5.32
C ASP A 64 1.19 6.89 -6.66
N LYS A 65 0.08 6.98 -7.39
CA LYS A 65 -0.02 7.63 -8.71
C LYS A 65 -0.72 8.98 -8.67
N THR A 66 -1.12 9.44 -7.49
CA THR A 66 -1.89 10.67 -7.31
C THR A 66 -0.99 11.78 -6.73
N PRO A 67 -0.90 12.96 -7.37
CA PRO A 67 -0.19 14.09 -6.80
C PRO A 67 -0.91 14.60 -5.53
N ALA A 68 -0.16 15.18 -4.59
CA ALA A 68 -0.66 15.58 -3.27
C ALA A 68 -1.91 16.47 -3.32
N SER A 69 -2.00 17.37 -4.30
CA SER A 69 -3.16 18.24 -4.52
C SER A 69 -4.47 17.48 -4.80
N ASN A 70 -4.39 16.24 -5.29
CA ASN A 70 -5.52 15.41 -5.71
C ASN A 70 -5.76 14.20 -4.79
N MET A 71 -5.05 14.08 -3.67
CA MET A 71 -5.18 12.94 -2.75
C MET A 71 -6.60 12.79 -2.19
N VAL A 72 -7.21 13.89 -1.72
CA VAL A 72 -8.57 13.88 -1.16
C VAL A 72 -9.60 13.44 -2.21
N ALA A 73 -9.51 13.98 -3.43
CA ALA A 73 -10.39 13.61 -4.52
C ALA A 73 -10.24 12.12 -4.89
N THR A 74 -9.01 11.61 -4.93
CA THR A 74 -8.74 10.18 -5.20
C THR A 74 -9.27 9.28 -4.09
N ALA A 75 -9.10 9.67 -2.82
CA ALA A 75 -9.66 8.91 -1.71
C ALA A 75 -11.19 8.85 -1.79
N ALA A 76 -11.83 9.97 -2.14
CA ALA A 76 -13.28 10.03 -2.34
C ALA A 76 -13.75 9.11 -3.48
N THR A 77 -13.05 9.06 -4.62
CA THR A 77 -13.43 8.18 -5.74
C THR A 77 -13.24 6.70 -5.42
N VAL A 78 -12.15 6.34 -4.73
CA VAL A 78 -11.91 4.96 -4.28
C VAL A 78 -12.98 4.52 -3.28
N LEU A 79 -13.33 5.38 -2.32
CA LEU A 79 -14.39 5.10 -1.34
C LEU A 79 -15.76 4.99 -2.02
N LEU A 80 -16.07 5.87 -2.97
CA LEU A 80 -17.31 5.81 -3.74
C LEU A 80 -17.41 4.51 -4.53
N ALA A 81 -16.33 4.10 -5.20
CA ALA A 81 -16.29 2.83 -5.92
C ALA A 81 -16.52 1.63 -4.99
N ASN A 82 -15.92 1.65 -3.79
CA ASN A 82 -16.16 0.63 -2.77
C ASN A 82 -17.63 0.62 -2.29
N GLY A 83 -18.23 1.80 -2.11
CA GLY A 83 -19.64 1.94 -1.74
C GLY A 83 -20.57 1.36 -2.80
N VAL A 84 -20.35 1.70 -4.08
CA VAL A 84 -21.11 1.15 -5.21
C VAL A 84 -20.99 -0.38 -5.26
N GLY A 85 -19.77 -0.92 -5.12
CA GLY A 85 -19.54 -2.36 -5.05
C GLY A 85 -20.23 -3.03 -3.88
N SER A 86 -20.27 -2.37 -2.71
CA SER A 86 -20.92 -2.89 -1.50
C SER A 86 -22.45 -2.95 -1.60
N VAL A 87 -23.06 -2.12 -2.46
CA VAL A 87 -24.50 -2.18 -2.75
C VAL A 87 -24.80 -3.23 -3.83
N ILE A 88 -24.05 -3.21 -4.93
CA ILE A 88 -24.29 -4.11 -6.07
C ILE A 88 -23.92 -5.56 -5.75
N GLY A 89 -22.83 -5.76 -5.00
CA GLY A 89 -22.26 -7.08 -4.70
C GLY A 89 -23.27 -8.04 -4.06
N PRO A 90 -23.89 -7.69 -2.91
CA PRO A 90 -24.88 -8.55 -2.26
C PRO A 90 -26.11 -8.85 -3.12
N LEU A 91 -26.55 -7.89 -3.94
CA LEU A 91 -27.68 -8.08 -4.85
C LEU A 91 -27.39 -9.18 -5.88
N ILE A 92 -26.20 -9.16 -6.46
CA ILE A 92 -25.76 -10.21 -7.39
C ILE A 92 -25.46 -11.52 -6.65
N ALA A 93 -24.78 -11.45 -5.49
CA ALA A 93 -24.42 -12.62 -4.69
C ALA A 93 -25.64 -13.47 -4.30
N THR A 94 -26.80 -12.85 -4.08
CA THR A 94 -28.05 -13.55 -3.75
C THR A 94 -28.48 -14.53 -4.86
N VAL A 95 -28.20 -14.22 -6.12
CA VAL A 95 -28.48 -15.11 -7.27
C VAL A 95 -27.67 -16.41 -7.17
N PHE A 96 -26.44 -16.34 -6.64
CA PHE A 96 -25.57 -17.51 -6.46
C PHE A 96 -25.92 -18.29 -5.19
N ILE A 97 -26.30 -17.60 -4.10
CA ILE A 97 -26.64 -18.24 -2.83
C ILE A 97 -27.95 -19.04 -2.93
N THR A 98 -28.90 -18.61 -3.75
CA THR A 98 -30.22 -19.28 -3.86
C THR A 98 -30.11 -20.76 -4.27
N PRO A 99 -29.40 -21.14 -5.35
CA PRO A 99 -29.21 -22.55 -5.71
C PRO A 99 -28.12 -23.26 -4.88
N GLU A 100 -27.01 -22.59 -4.55
CA GLU A 100 -25.81 -23.21 -3.97
C GLU A 100 -25.76 -23.14 -2.43
N ARG A 101 -26.78 -22.55 -1.79
CA ARG A 101 -26.85 -22.30 -0.34
C ARG A 101 -25.63 -21.45 0.12
N PRO A 102 -25.12 -21.51 1.38
CA PRO A 102 -23.97 -20.69 1.81
C PRO A 102 -22.70 -20.81 0.95
N ARG A 103 -22.53 -21.90 0.20
CA ARG A 103 -21.35 -22.12 -0.65
C ARG A 103 -21.35 -21.22 -1.89
N GLY A 104 -22.53 -20.77 -2.32
CA GLY A 104 -22.68 -19.87 -3.47
C GLY A 104 -21.99 -18.52 -3.26
N LEU A 105 -21.83 -18.08 -2.01
CA LEU A 105 -21.08 -16.87 -1.69
C LEU A 105 -19.61 -16.99 -2.12
N PHE A 106 -18.96 -18.13 -1.82
CA PHE A 106 -17.55 -18.34 -2.15
C PHE A 106 -17.32 -18.50 -3.66
N LEU A 107 -18.28 -19.09 -4.37
CA LEU A 107 -18.24 -19.11 -5.84
C LEU A 107 -18.33 -17.71 -6.41
N PHE A 108 -19.29 -16.91 -5.94
CA PHE A 108 -19.45 -15.53 -6.39
C PHE A 108 -18.19 -14.68 -6.13
N THR A 109 -17.65 -14.73 -4.91
CA THR A 109 -16.43 -13.97 -4.58
C THR A 109 -15.24 -14.46 -5.41
N ALA A 110 -15.09 -15.76 -5.61
CA ALA A 110 -14.01 -16.29 -6.44
C ALA A 110 -14.09 -15.83 -7.90
N LEU A 111 -15.31 -15.75 -8.47
CA LEU A 111 -15.51 -15.22 -9.82
C LEU A 111 -15.16 -13.73 -9.91
N VAL A 112 -15.55 -12.94 -8.90
CA VAL A 112 -15.22 -11.50 -8.84
C VAL A 112 -13.70 -11.30 -8.72
N GLU A 113 -13.04 -12.06 -7.85
CA GLU A 113 -11.60 -11.99 -7.67
C GLU A 113 -10.84 -12.45 -8.91
N ALA A 114 -11.30 -13.52 -9.58
CA ALA A 114 -10.74 -13.97 -10.85
C ALA A 114 -10.91 -12.91 -11.96
N ALA A 115 -12.09 -12.28 -12.06
CA ALA A 115 -12.34 -11.21 -13.01
C ALA A 115 -11.44 -9.99 -12.74
N LEU A 116 -11.27 -9.61 -11.47
CA LEU A 116 -10.38 -8.53 -11.09
C LEU A 116 -8.91 -8.89 -11.35
N ALA A 117 -8.49 -10.13 -11.10
CA ALA A 117 -7.15 -10.61 -11.42
C ALA A 117 -6.88 -10.55 -12.93
N ALA A 118 -7.84 -10.98 -13.75
CA ALA A 118 -7.75 -10.89 -15.21
C ALA A 118 -7.63 -9.44 -15.68
N TYR A 119 -8.41 -8.52 -15.08
CA TYR A 119 -8.30 -7.09 -15.37
C TYR A 119 -6.93 -6.52 -14.96
N VAL A 120 -6.43 -6.85 -13.78
CA VAL A 120 -5.10 -6.42 -13.30
C VAL A 120 -3.99 -6.95 -14.21
N PHE A 121 -4.09 -8.21 -14.63
CA PHE A 121 -3.16 -8.82 -15.57
C PHE A 121 -3.17 -8.09 -16.92
N TYR A 122 -4.36 -7.92 -17.51
CA TYR A 122 -4.54 -7.19 -18.77
C TYR A 122 -3.98 -5.77 -18.67
N ARG A 123 -4.34 -5.03 -17.63
CA ARG A 123 -3.89 -3.65 -17.43
C ARG A 123 -2.37 -3.54 -17.28
N THR A 124 -1.75 -4.50 -16.60
CA THR A 124 -0.29 -4.55 -16.44
C THR A 124 0.43 -4.85 -17.75
N ARG A 125 -0.20 -5.60 -18.67
CA ARG A 125 0.35 -5.86 -20.01
C ARG A 125 0.23 -4.66 -20.95
N VAL A 126 -0.86 -3.90 -20.84
CA VAL A 126 -1.12 -2.76 -21.74
C VAL A 126 -0.40 -1.49 -21.28
N GLN A 127 -0.26 -1.26 -19.97
CA GLN A 127 0.57 -0.17 -19.47
C GLN A 127 2.04 -0.54 -19.58
N ALA A 128 2.75 0.14 -20.48
CA ALA A 128 4.22 0.12 -20.52
C ALA A 128 4.77 0.29 -19.10
N ALA A 129 5.79 -0.50 -18.76
CA ALA A 129 6.50 -0.34 -17.50
C ALA A 129 6.99 1.12 -17.45
N SER A 130 6.32 1.94 -16.63
CA SER A 130 6.77 3.30 -16.37
C SER A 130 8.22 3.16 -15.96
N GLU A 131 9.12 3.81 -16.69
CA GLU A 131 10.53 3.86 -16.37
C GLU A 131 10.64 4.05 -14.87
N ALA A 132 11.41 3.18 -14.23
CA ALA A 132 11.76 3.32 -12.84
C ALA A 132 12.24 4.76 -12.70
N VAL A 133 11.42 5.60 -12.07
CA VAL A 133 11.82 6.93 -11.65
C VAL A 133 13.15 6.70 -10.97
N ASP A 134 14.19 7.25 -11.59
CA ASP A 134 15.54 7.22 -11.10
C ASP A 134 15.46 7.86 -9.72
N LYS A 135 15.30 7.01 -8.69
CA LYS A 135 15.30 7.43 -7.30
C LYS A 135 16.74 7.83 -7.09
N THR A 136 16.98 9.11 -7.31
CA THR A 136 18.22 9.82 -7.03
C THR A 136 18.84 9.22 -5.80
N SER A 137 20.12 8.86 -5.95
CA SER A 137 21.00 8.29 -4.95
C SER A 137 20.60 8.75 -3.55
N PHE A 138 20.33 7.79 -2.66
CA PHE A 138 20.13 8.04 -1.24
C PHE A 138 21.22 9.02 -0.76
N ASP A 139 20.84 10.28 -0.58
CA ASP A 139 21.71 11.26 0.04
C ASP A 139 21.65 10.99 1.54
N LEU A 140 22.72 10.39 2.05
CA LEU A 140 22.89 10.12 3.47
C LEU A 140 22.92 11.41 4.30
N ALA A 141 23.06 12.60 3.67
CA ALA A 141 23.06 13.88 4.36
C ALA A 141 21.70 14.26 4.99
N THR A 142 20.56 13.78 4.46
CA THR A 142 19.23 14.17 4.97
C THR A 142 18.76 13.33 6.15
N THR A 143 19.57 12.36 6.62
CA THR A 143 19.29 11.60 7.86
C THR A 143 19.92 12.27 9.08
N ALA A 144 20.26 13.55 9.01
CA ALA A 144 20.52 14.32 10.22
C ALA A 144 19.22 14.35 11.04
N PRO A 145 19.25 13.94 12.32
CA PRO A 145 18.09 14.10 13.19
C PRO A 145 17.71 15.58 13.22
N ILE A 146 16.41 15.85 13.09
CA ILE A 146 15.82 17.18 13.27
C ILE A 146 16.12 17.58 14.72
N GLY A 147 17.26 18.25 14.93
CA GLY A 147 17.86 18.44 16.25
C GLY A 147 19.19 19.20 16.21
N GLY A 148 19.85 19.28 15.06
CA GLY A 148 20.84 20.32 14.82
C GLY A 148 20.15 21.55 14.25
N VAL A 149 19.83 22.54 15.09
CA VAL A 149 19.60 23.91 14.60
C VAL A 149 20.84 24.27 13.79
N VAL A 150 20.68 24.37 12.47
CA VAL A 150 21.68 25.02 11.62
C VAL A 150 21.58 26.49 11.96
N MET A 151 22.33 26.95 12.97
CA MET A 151 22.77 28.34 12.97
C MET A 151 23.75 28.43 11.81
N SER A 152 23.32 29.05 10.71
CA SER A 152 24.19 29.37 9.58
C SER A 152 25.11 30.57 9.88
N GLU A 153 25.08 31.11 11.10
CA GLU A 153 25.84 32.27 11.50
C GLU A 153 26.68 31.93 12.73
N THR A 154 27.99 32.22 12.66
CA THR A 154 28.86 32.19 13.83
C THR A 154 28.32 33.20 14.84
N LEU A 155 28.08 32.75 16.07
CA LEU A 155 27.59 33.60 17.16
C LEU A 155 28.53 34.81 17.33
N ASP A 156 28.01 36.01 17.09
CA ASP A 156 28.73 37.26 17.32
C ASP A 156 28.94 37.44 18.83
N PRO A 157 30.20 37.47 19.32
CA PRO A 157 30.49 37.60 20.74
C PRO A 157 30.07 38.95 21.33
N ASP A 158 29.69 39.93 20.50
CA ASP A 158 29.20 41.23 20.97
C ASP A 158 27.64 41.29 21.01
N ASP A 159 26.94 40.19 20.70
CA ASP A 159 25.48 40.08 20.82
C ASP A 159 25.04 39.96 22.31
N PRO A 160 24.14 40.85 22.81
CA PRO A 160 23.71 40.87 24.20
C PRO A 160 22.94 39.61 24.66
N SER A 161 22.52 38.76 23.73
CA SER A 161 21.89 37.47 24.01
C SER A 161 22.89 36.30 24.14
N VAL A 162 24.17 36.55 23.89
CA VAL A 162 25.26 35.56 23.96
C VAL A 162 26.02 35.72 25.27
N ALA A 163 25.89 34.74 26.17
CA ALA A 163 26.63 34.71 27.42
C ALA A 163 28.04 34.14 27.19
N VAL A 164 29.06 35.01 27.22
CA VAL A 164 30.47 34.61 27.08
C VAL A 164 31.04 34.22 28.46
N PRO A 165 31.67 33.04 28.61
CA PRO A 165 32.32 32.65 29.87
C PRO A 165 33.52 33.55 30.24
N GLU A 166 33.71 33.85 31.53
CA GLU A 166 34.84 34.65 31.99
C GLU A 166 36.17 33.93 31.69
N GLY A 167 37.04 34.58 30.89
CA GLY A 167 38.34 34.05 30.46
C GLY A 167 38.45 33.72 28.97
N PHE A 168 37.41 33.96 28.17
CA PHE A 168 37.49 33.78 26.72
C PHE A 168 38.42 34.82 26.08
N VAL A 169 39.54 34.35 25.51
CA VAL A 169 40.48 35.19 24.76
C VAL A 169 40.12 35.06 23.28
N LYS A 170 39.65 36.15 22.65
CA LYS A 170 39.44 36.21 21.20
C LYS A 170 40.80 35.94 20.52
N GLN A 171 40.92 34.85 19.78
CA GLN A 171 42.06 34.64 18.89
C GLN A 171 41.80 35.44 17.62
N ASP A 172 42.54 36.53 17.45
CA ASP A 172 42.51 37.29 16.21
C ASP A 172 43.14 36.43 15.11
N GLU A 173 42.35 36.04 14.11
CA GLU A 173 42.85 35.41 12.89
C GLU A 173 43.74 36.43 12.16
N GLU A 174 45.06 36.24 12.26
CA GLU A 174 46.01 36.86 11.34
C GLU A 174 45.73 36.35 9.91
N ALA A 175 45.69 37.32 8.99
CA ALA A 175 45.18 37.25 7.61
C ALA A 175 45.82 36.21 6.67
#